data_AF-A0A7R7B4K1-F1
#
_entry.id   AF-A0A7R7B4K1-F1
#
_cell.length_a   1.000
_cell.length_b   1.000
_cell.length_c   1.000
_cell.angle_alpha   90.00
_cell.angle_beta   90.00
_cell.angle_gamma   90.00
#
_symmetry.space_group_name_H-M   'P 1'
#
loop_
_entity.id
_entity.type
_entity.pdbx_description
1 polymer ?
#
loop_
_entity_poly.entity_id
_entity_poly.type
_entity_poly.pdbx_seq_one_letter_code
_entity_poly.pdbx_strand_id
1 'polypeptide(L)'
;MKRVIAIADRAALVSLKLLVALNALFFLSFLVVLLLAGRVHAEVACGGADLLASLGKEDPAAVKKIEAEAAAVPNGKGLLWRLERPGEKPSFLFGTMHMTDARVTTLPPAAQKAYDGADTIIIETTEVLDKGKMMAAIAAEPGLMMFTDNTTLSSLLSPEDAAVLNKGLDARGIPPATVARMKPWILSAMVALPACEVARQAAGAPVLDVKLAEDAKASGKAVEGLETVADQLRAMASLPLAFHMKGLVDTLKLGDKANDLNETMIVLYQRGEIGMFWPLFRTVLPESADDAAGYAAFEETMITSRNKVMADHAAPFLARGNAFMAVGAMHLPGPQGLVEDFRKAGYSVTAVD
;
A
#
# COMPACT_ATOMS: atom_id res chain seq x y z
N MET A 1 -50.88 46.50 40.44
CA MET A 1 -50.17 45.20 40.45
C MET A 1 -50.71 44.18 39.44
N LYS A 2 -51.99 43.78 39.45
CA LYS A 2 -52.51 42.69 38.58
C LYS A 2 -52.32 42.88 37.07
N ARG A 3 -52.46 44.10 36.53
CA ARG A 3 -52.23 44.38 35.09
C ARG A 3 -50.76 44.28 34.67
N VAL A 4 -49.84 44.71 35.52
CA VAL A 4 -48.39 44.67 35.24
C VAL A 4 -47.90 43.23 35.18
N ILE A 5 -48.37 42.40 36.11
CA ILE A 5 -48.06 40.95 36.13
C ILE A 5 -48.62 40.27 34.86
N ALA A 6 -49.87 40.55 34.47
CA ALA A 6 -50.45 39.96 33.26
C ALA A 6 -49.74 40.37 31.95
N ILE A 7 -49.21 41.59 31.88
CA ILE A 7 -48.41 42.05 30.73
C ILE A 7 -47.03 41.37 30.73
N ALA A 8 -46.37 41.28 31.89
CA ALA A 8 -45.09 40.61 32.02
C ALA A 8 -45.18 39.12 31.66
N ASP A 9 -46.26 38.45 32.07
CA ASP A 9 -46.48 37.02 31.81
C ASP A 9 -46.77 36.75 30.32
N ARG A 10 -47.55 37.62 29.66
CA ARG A 10 -47.74 37.56 28.20
C ARG A 10 -46.44 37.82 27.43
N ALA A 11 -45.64 38.80 27.88
CA ALA A 11 -44.34 39.08 27.27
C ALA A 11 -43.37 37.91 27.45
N ALA A 12 -43.32 37.30 28.64
CA ALA A 12 -42.49 36.13 28.92
C ALA A 12 -42.89 34.92 28.05
N LEU A 13 -44.20 34.66 27.88
CA LEU A 13 -44.68 33.59 27.03
C LEU A 13 -44.33 33.82 25.54
N VAL A 14 -44.43 35.05 25.05
CA VAL A 14 -44.04 35.41 23.68
C VAL A 14 -42.52 35.27 23.50
N SER A 15 -41.72 35.73 24.46
CA SER A 15 -40.27 35.59 24.44
C SER A 15 -39.83 34.12 24.46
N LEU A 16 -40.51 33.27 25.26
CA LEU A 16 -40.21 31.84 25.30
C LEU A 16 -40.54 31.15 23.97
N LYS A 17 -41.68 31.50 23.34
CA LYS A 17 -42.04 31.00 22.01
C LYS A 17 -41.05 31.43 20.93
N LEU A 18 -40.57 32.67 20.98
CA LEU A 18 -39.53 33.17 20.07
C LEU A 18 -38.20 32.44 20.28
N LEU A 19 -37.83 32.17 21.53
CA LEU A 19 -36.60 31.43 21.83
C LEU A 19 -36.67 29.99 21.30
N VAL A 20 -37.81 29.31 21.46
CA VAL A 20 -38.03 27.96 20.91
C VAL A 20 -38.01 27.98 19.38
N ALA A 21 -38.67 28.96 18.75
CA ALA A 21 -38.66 29.11 17.29
C ALA A 21 -37.24 29.37 16.75
N LEU A 22 -36.45 30.20 17.42
CA LEU A 22 -35.06 30.48 17.05
C LEU A 22 -34.18 29.24 17.15
N ASN A 23 -34.32 28.43 18.21
CA ASN A 23 -33.59 27.17 18.36
C ASN A 23 -34.01 26.13 17.31
N ALA A 24 -35.30 26.06 16.97
CA ALA A 24 -35.78 25.19 15.90
C ALA A 24 -35.24 25.62 14.53
N LEU A 25 -35.20 26.93 14.24
CA LEU A 25 -34.58 27.48 13.04
C LEU A 25 -33.07 27.18 12.98
N PHE A 26 -32.37 27.32 14.10
CA PHE A 26 -30.95 26.98 14.19
C PHE A 26 -30.73 25.48 13.91
N PHE A 27 -31.51 24.61 14.52
CA PHE A 27 -31.45 23.17 14.29
C PHE A 27 -31.75 22.79 12.84
N LEU A 28 -32.78 23.40 12.24
CA LEU A 28 -33.10 23.21 10.82
C LEU A 28 -31.98 23.72 9.90
N SER A 29 -31.39 24.87 10.21
CA SER A 29 -30.25 25.39 9.45
C SER A 29 -29.03 24.47 9.56
N PHE A 30 -28.77 23.91 10.74
CA PHE A 30 -27.72 22.94 10.96
C PHE A 30 -27.95 21.63 10.20
N LEU A 31 -29.19 21.13 10.17
CA LEU A 31 -29.57 19.98 9.34
C LEU A 31 -29.42 20.26 7.84
N VAL A 32 -29.79 21.45 7.37
CA VAL A 32 -29.58 21.86 5.98
C VAL A 32 -28.09 21.92 5.65
N VAL A 33 -27.26 22.49 6.53
CA VAL A 33 -25.79 22.51 6.36
C VAL A 33 -25.23 21.09 6.36
N LEU A 34 -25.68 20.19 7.24
CA LEU A 34 -25.29 18.78 7.24
C LEU A 34 -25.70 18.05 5.95
N LEU A 35 -26.92 18.29 5.45
CA LEU A 35 -27.42 17.71 4.21
C LEU A 35 -26.68 18.24 2.98
N LEU A 36 -26.30 19.51 2.98
CA LEU A 36 -25.49 20.14 1.91
C LEU A 36 -24.01 19.75 2.00
N ALA A 37 -23.47 19.54 3.21
CA ALA A 37 -22.11 19.05 3.44
C ALA A 37 -21.94 17.57 3.05
N GLY A 38 -23.04 16.80 3.01
CA GLY A 38 -23.02 15.36 2.74
C GLY A 38 -22.68 14.94 1.31
N ARG A 39 -22.42 15.85 0.36
CA ARG A 39 -22.19 15.49 -1.06
C ARG A 39 -21.15 16.32 -1.79
N VAL A 40 -20.11 16.76 -1.10
CA VAL A 40 -18.88 17.22 -1.77
C VAL A 40 -17.70 16.41 -1.27
N HIS A 41 -17.74 15.10 -1.49
CA HIS A 41 -16.47 14.39 -1.67
C HIS A 41 -15.99 14.79 -3.05
N ALA A 42 -15.24 15.90 -3.13
CA ALA A 42 -14.35 16.06 -4.26
C ALA A 42 -13.47 14.81 -4.26
N GLU A 43 -13.60 13.98 -5.29
CA GLU A 43 -12.67 12.88 -5.50
C GLU A 43 -11.28 13.51 -5.46
N VAL A 44 -10.49 13.20 -4.44
CA VAL A 44 -9.11 13.69 -4.37
C VAL A 44 -8.44 13.08 -5.57
N ALA A 45 -8.29 13.87 -6.63
CA ALA A 45 -7.70 13.39 -7.87
C ALA A 45 -6.32 12.83 -7.51
N CYS A 46 -6.06 11.59 -7.91
CA CYS A 46 -4.71 11.05 -7.89
C CYS A 46 -3.91 11.84 -8.93
N GLY A 47 -3.26 12.90 -8.48
CA GLY A 47 -2.25 13.59 -9.26
C GLY A 47 -0.97 12.76 -9.30
N GLY A 48 -0.14 13.04 -10.31
CA GLY A 48 1.16 12.42 -10.51
C GLY A 48 1.51 12.48 -11.99
N ALA A 49 2.77 12.78 -12.29
CA ALA A 49 3.32 12.67 -13.63
C ALA A 49 4.23 11.44 -13.72
N ASP A 50 4.25 10.80 -14.88
CA ASP A 50 5.24 9.76 -15.18
C ASP A 50 6.65 10.38 -15.16
N LEU A 51 7.44 10.02 -14.14
CA LEU A 51 8.81 10.47 -13.94
C LEU A 51 9.72 10.02 -15.08
N LEU A 52 9.48 8.85 -15.68
CA LEU A 52 10.31 8.39 -16.81
C LEU A 52 10.08 9.26 -18.05
N ALA A 53 8.84 9.72 -18.26
CA ALA A 53 8.54 10.64 -19.36
C ALA A 53 9.19 12.02 -19.17
N SER A 54 9.26 12.51 -17.94
CA SER A 54 9.94 13.77 -17.59
C SER A 54 11.46 13.60 -17.67
N LEU A 55 12.00 12.54 -17.05
CA LEU A 55 13.43 12.22 -17.07
C LEU A 55 13.93 11.97 -18.49
N GLY A 56 13.13 11.36 -19.37
CA GLY A 56 13.49 11.17 -20.77
C GLY A 56 13.67 12.47 -21.56
N LYS A 57 13.14 13.60 -21.08
CA LYS A 57 13.37 14.93 -21.66
C LYS A 57 14.59 15.62 -21.05
N GLU A 58 14.79 15.44 -19.74
CA GLU A 58 15.84 16.12 -18.97
C GLU A 58 17.19 15.40 -19.04
N ASP A 59 17.17 14.09 -18.83
CA ASP A 59 18.33 13.19 -18.88
C ASP A 59 17.97 11.87 -19.58
N PRO A 60 18.01 11.85 -20.94
CA PRO A 60 17.78 10.62 -21.71
C PRO A 60 18.81 9.52 -21.43
N ALA A 61 20.00 9.86 -20.92
CA ALA A 61 21.04 8.87 -20.62
C ALA A 61 20.67 8.09 -19.35
N ALA A 62 20.10 8.76 -18.34
CA ALA A 62 19.58 8.09 -17.14
C ALA A 62 18.46 7.10 -17.48
N VAL A 63 17.50 7.48 -18.33
CA VAL A 63 16.43 6.54 -18.77
C VAL A 63 17.02 5.32 -19.47
N LYS A 64 17.96 5.52 -20.40
CA LYS A 64 18.64 4.39 -21.08
C LYS A 64 19.39 3.48 -20.11
N LYS A 65 19.98 4.03 -19.05
CA LYS A 65 20.64 3.25 -18.00
C LYS A 65 19.62 2.41 -17.22
N ILE A 66 18.49 2.99 -16.82
CA ILE A 66 17.38 2.28 -16.15
C ILE A 66 16.89 1.13 -17.03
N GLU A 67 16.62 1.40 -18.32
CA GLU A 67 16.16 0.39 -19.28
C GLU A 67 17.19 -0.73 -19.47
N ALA A 68 18.48 -0.39 -19.59
CA ALA A 68 19.55 -1.37 -19.77
C ALA A 68 19.71 -2.27 -18.53
N GLU A 69 19.67 -1.69 -17.32
CA GLU A 69 19.68 -2.46 -16.07
C GLU A 69 18.45 -3.37 -15.96
N ALA A 70 17.26 -2.84 -16.25
CA ALA A 70 16.01 -3.61 -16.20
C ALA A 70 15.97 -4.76 -17.23
N ALA A 71 16.50 -4.54 -18.43
CA ALA A 71 16.60 -5.57 -19.46
C ALA A 71 17.53 -6.73 -19.07
N ALA A 72 18.48 -6.49 -18.15
CA ALA A 72 19.36 -7.52 -17.61
C ALA A 72 18.70 -8.33 -16.48
N VAL A 73 17.54 -7.91 -15.96
CA VAL A 73 16.81 -8.62 -14.90
C VAL A 73 15.99 -9.76 -15.53
N PRO A 74 16.29 -11.04 -15.23
CA PRO A 74 15.48 -12.17 -15.69
C PRO A 74 14.02 -11.99 -15.28
N ASN A 75 13.09 -12.28 -16.18
CA ASN A 75 11.65 -12.19 -15.90
C ASN A 75 11.21 -10.78 -15.42
N GLY A 76 11.97 -9.74 -15.77
CA GLY A 76 11.65 -8.34 -15.45
C GLY A 76 10.45 -7.77 -16.22
N LYS A 77 9.90 -8.53 -17.17
CA LYS A 77 8.72 -8.17 -17.94
C LYS A 77 7.64 -9.25 -17.83
N GLY A 78 6.41 -8.83 -17.55
CA GLY A 78 5.22 -9.69 -17.45
C GLY A 78 4.73 -9.85 -16.01
N LEU A 79 3.41 -9.81 -15.84
CA LEU A 79 2.76 -9.98 -14.53
C LEU A 79 2.18 -11.38 -14.34
N LEU A 80 1.85 -12.10 -15.41
CA LEU A 80 1.19 -13.41 -15.35
C LEU A 80 2.10 -14.50 -15.90
N TRP A 81 2.26 -15.55 -15.11
CA TRP A 81 3.08 -16.70 -15.45
C TRP A 81 2.27 -17.98 -15.26
N ARG A 82 2.28 -18.85 -16.26
CA ARG A 82 1.67 -20.18 -16.20
C ARG A 82 2.69 -21.18 -15.68
N LEU A 83 2.31 -21.95 -14.66
CA LEU A 83 3.10 -22.99 -14.02
C LEU A 83 2.52 -24.34 -14.41
N GLU A 84 3.33 -25.18 -15.06
CA GLU A 84 2.91 -26.49 -15.54
C GLU A 84 3.84 -27.59 -15.05
N ARG A 85 3.25 -28.73 -14.69
CA ARG A 85 3.96 -29.96 -14.36
C ARG A 85 3.16 -31.16 -14.86
N PRO A 86 3.81 -32.22 -15.38
CA PRO A 86 3.10 -33.40 -15.87
C PRO A 86 2.20 -34.02 -14.79
N GLY A 87 0.93 -34.26 -15.15
CA GLY A 87 -0.05 -34.87 -14.25
C GLY A 87 -0.84 -33.88 -13.37
N GLU A 88 -0.49 -32.60 -13.39
CA GLU A 88 -1.16 -31.54 -12.63
C GLU A 88 -1.93 -30.61 -13.57
N LYS A 89 -3.06 -30.05 -13.11
CA LYS A 89 -3.70 -28.93 -13.81
C LYS A 89 -2.82 -27.69 -13.69
N PRO A 90 -2.66 -26.87 -14.75
CA PRO A 90 -1.82 -25.69 -14.71
C PRO A 90 -2.27 -24.75 -13.60
N SER A 91 -1.31 -24.17 -12.90
CA SER A 91 -1.51 -23.08 -11.95
C SER A 91 -0.95 -21.79 -12.53
N PHE A 92 -1.24 -20.65 -11.91
CA PHE A 92 -0.77 -19.35 -12.36
C PHE A 92 -0.14 -18.58 -11.22
N LEU A 93 0.94 -17.85 -11.51
CA LEU A 93 1.56 -16.87 -10.63
C LEU A 93 1.29 -15.48 -11.21
N PHE A 94 0.73 -14.60 -10.41
CA PHE A 94 0.38 -13.24 -10.77
C PHE A 94 1.01 -12.23 -9.82
N GLY A 95 1.69 -11.24 -10.39
CA GLY A 95 2.28 -10.13 -9.66
C GLY A 95 1.24 -9.06 -9.33
N THR A 96 0.98 -8.81 -8.05
CA THR A 96 0.05 -7.79 -7.56
C THR A 96 0.78 -6.49 -7.18
N MET A 97 0.00 -5.43 -6.94
CA MET A 97 0.48 -4.19 -6.35
C MET A 97 -0.55 -3.73 -5.32
N HIS A 98 -0.09 -3.37 -4.11
CA HIS A 98 -0.93 -2.99 -2.97
C HIS A 98 -1.55 -1.59 -3.13
N MET A 99 -2.37 -1.40 -4.16
CA MET A 99 -3.00 -0.13 -4.52
C MET A 99 -4.49 -0.31 -4.79
N THR A 100 -5.29 0.70 -4.48
CA THR A 100 -6.72 0.76 -4.80
C THR A 100 -7.01 1.33 -6.20
N ASP A 101 -5.99 1.81 -6.92
CA ASP A 101 -6.14 2.35 -8.28
C ASP A 101 -6.81 1.33 -9.23
N ALA A 102 -7.83 1.77 -9.98
CA ALA A 102 -8.57 0.92 -10.92
C ALA A 102 -7.67 0.28 -11.99
N ARG A 103 -6.57 0.95 -12.35
CA ARG A 103 -5.54 0.44 -13.28
C ARG A 103 -4.78 -0.76 -12.73
N VAL A 104 -4.75 -0.89 -11.41
CA VAL A 104 -4.13 -2.01 -10.69
C VAL A 104 -5.17 -3.06 -10.32
N THR A 105 -6.32 -2.64 -9.78
CA THR A 105 -7.37 -3.55 -9.29
C THR A 105 -8.18 -4.23 -10.40
N THR A 106 -8.07 -3.76 -11.63
CA THR A 106 -8.63 -4.42 -12.82
C THR A 106 -7.62 -5.41 -13.38
N LEU A 107 -7.91 -6.71 -13.26
CA LEU A 107 -7.05 -7.74 -13.84
C LEU A 107 -7.04 -7.66 -15.39
N PRO A 108 -5.87 -7.83 -16.03
CA PRO A 108 -5.81 -8.07 -17.46
C PRO A 108 -6.67 -9.29 -17.86
N PRO A 109 -7.24 -9.35 -19.09
CA PRO A 109 -8.15 -10.42 -19.48
C PRO A 109 -7.60 -11.84 -19.28
N ALA A 110 -6.30 -12.06 -19.56
CA ALA A 110 -5.65 -13.35 -19.34
C ALA A 110 -5.58 -13.72 -17.84
N ALA A 111 -5.26 -12.74 -16.98
CA ALA A 111 -5.22 -12.92 -15.54
C ALA A 111 -6.61 -13.16 -14.96
N GLN A 112 -7.62 -12.42 -15.42
CA GLN A 112 -9.01 -12.64 -15.03
C GLN A 112 -9.48 -14.05 -15.39
N LYS A 113 -9.19 -14.52 -16.61
CA LYS A 113 -9.53 -15.87 -17.05
C LYS A 113 -8.83 -16.95 -16.20
N ALA A 114 -7.56 -16.75 -15.87
CA ALA A 114 -6.81 -17.65 -15.00
C ALA A 114 -7.39 -17.69 -13.58
N TYR A 115 -7.73 -16.53 -13.02
CA TYR A 115 -8.35 -16.37 -11.72
C TYR A 115 -9.73 -17.04 -11.66
N ASP A 116 -10.58 -16.81 -12.66
CA ASP A 116 -11.93 -17.38 -12.74
C ASP A 116 -11.90 -18.91 -12.82
N GLY A 117 -10.92 -19.46 -13.56
CA GLY A 117 -10.73 -20.89 -13.76
C GLY A 117 -10.10 -21.63 -12.59
N ALA A 118 -9.47 -20.93 -11.64
CA ALA A 118 -8.77 -21.53 -10.51
C ALA A 118 -9.74 -22.03 -9.43
N ASP A 119 -9.41 -23.16 -8.79
CA ASP A 119 -10.15 -23.70 -7.66
C ASP A 119 -9.66 -23.12 -6.33
N THR A 120 -8.37 -22.74 -6.28
CA THR A 120 -7.69 -22.20 -5.09
C THR A 120 -7.01 -20.88 -5.44
N ILE A 121 -7.23 -19.87 -4.62
CA ILE A 121 -6.52 -18.60 -4.67
C ILE A 121 -5.48 -18.60 -3.54
N ILE A 122 -4.21 -18.43 -3.90
CA ILE A 122 -3.11 -18.36 -2.94
C ILE A 122 -2.71 -16.90 -2.86
N ILE A 123 -2.67 -16.33 -1.66
CA ILE A 123 -2.25 -14.95 -1.41
C ILE A 123 -1.11 -14.91 -0.40
N GLU A 124 -0.45 -13.78 -0.23
CA GLU A 124 0.62 -13.65 0.76
C GLU A 124 0.12 -13.95 2.17
N THR A 125 -1.02 -13.39 2.60
CA THR A 125 -1.57 -13.68 3.92
C THR A 125 -3.09 -13.63 3.93
N THR A 126 -3.74 -14.61 4.55
CA THR A 126 -5.21 -14.67 4.70
C THR A 126 -5.74 -13.81 5.83
N GLU A 127 -4.87 -13.29 6.69
CA GLU A 127 -5.25 -12.41 7.80
C GLU A 127 -5.84 -11.09 7.32
N VAL A 128 -5.60 -10.70 6.07
CA VAL A 128 -6.26 -9.55 5.41
C VAL A 128 -7.78 -9.70 5.33
N LEU A 129 -8.30 -10.93 5.36
CA LEU A 129 -9.74 -11.22 5.35
C LEU A 129 -10.39 -11.11 6.74
N ASP A 130 -9.59 -10.95 7.80
CA ASP A 130 -10.04 -10.88 9.18
C ASP A 130 -9.29 -9.77 9.93
N LYS A 131 -9.84 -8.55 9.87
CA LYS A 131 -9.29 -7.38 10.56
C LYS A 131 -9.09 -7.63 12.05
N GLY A 132 -9.92 -8.46 12.69
CA GLY A 132 -9.78 -8.79 14.11
C GLY A 132 -8.51 -9.59 14.38
N LYS A 133 -8.25 -10.63 13.59
CA LYS A 133 -7.01 -11.42 13.66
C LYS A 133 -5.78 -10.59 13.35
N MET A 134 -5.83 -9.78 12.28
CA MET A 134 -4.74 -8.89 11.92
C MET A 134 -4.39 -7.92 13.07
N MET A 135 -5.40 -7.26 13.67
CA MET A 135 -5.18 -6.37 14.80
C MET A 135 -4.66 -7.12 16.05
N ALA A 136 -5.12 -8.34 16.29
CA ALA A 136 -4.61 -9.17 17.38
C ALA A 136 -3.14 -9.57 17.18
N ALA A 137 -2.73 -9.92 15.95
CA ALA A 137 -1.34 -10.21 15.61
C ALA A 137 -0.44 -8.99 15.83
N ILE A 138 -0.89 -7.80 15.42
CA ILE A 138 -0.18 -6.53 15.67
C ILE A 138 -0.07 -6.25 17.17
N ALA A 139 -1.14 -6.45 17.93
CA ALA A 139 -1.17 -6.19 19.36
C ALA A 139 -0.32 -7.18 20.18
N ALA A 140 -0.05 -8.38 19.65
CA ALA A 140 0.80 -9.37 20.32
C ALA A 140 2.28 -8.93 20.37
N GLU A 141 2.74 -8.17 19.37
CA GLU A 141 4.13 -7.70 19.26
C GLU A 141 4.17 -6.19 18.93
N PRO A 142 3.73 -5.32 19.85
CA PRO A 142 3.64 -3.88 19.59
C PRO A 142 5.00 -3.24 19.27
N GLY A 143 6.10 -3.86 19.71
CA GLY A 143 7.47 -3.43 19.44
C GLY A 143 7.88 -3.45 17.95
N LEU A 144 7.15 -4.19 17.11
CA LEU A 144 7.39 -4.22 15.66
C LEU A 144 7.00 -2.90 14.98
N MET A 145 5.96 -2.24 15.49
CA MET A 145 5.42 -0.99 14.92
C MET A 145 5.70 0.25 15.77
N MET A 146 5.92 0.08 17.08
CA MET A 146 6.06 1.17 18.04
C MET A 146 7.35 1.04 18.86
N PHE A 147 7.92 2.16 19.27
CA PHE A 147 8.89 2.21 20.37
C PHE A 147 8.15 1.99 21.69
N THR A 148 8.57 0.96 22.44
CA THR A 148 7.97 0.57 23.73
C THR A 148 8.74 1.11 24.94
N ASP A 149 9.82 1.85 24.72
CA ASP A 149 10.67 2.48 25.72
C ASP A 149 10.42 4.01 25.76
N ASN A 150 11.42 4.84 26.06
CA ASN A 150 11.33 6.31 26.00
C ASN A 150 11.83 6.93 24.69
N THR A 151 12.15 6.12 23.68
CA THR A 151 12.59 6.58 22.36
C THR A 151 11.45 7.20 21.57
N THR A 152 11.71 8.33 20.91
CA THR A 152 10.79 8.96 19.96
C THR A 152 11.47 9.14 18.60
N LEU A 153 10.68 9.35 17.54
CA LEU A 153 11.22 9.69 16.23
C LEU A 153 12.14 10.92 16.30
N SER A 154 11.72 11.96 17.01
CA SER A 154 12.49 13.20 17.16
C SER A 154 13.79 13.02 17.95
N SER A 155 13.88 12.04 18.85
CA SER A 155 15.13 11.78 19.59
C SER A 155 16.22 11.10 18.74
N LEU A 156 15.86 10.61 17.55
CA LEU A 156 16.74 9.89 16.64
C LEU A 156 17.19 10.72 15.44
N LEU A 157 16.63 11.93 15.27
CA LEU A 157 16.87 12.78 14.11
C LEU A 157 17.86 13.90 14.42
N SER A 158 18.62 14.31 13.41
CA SER A 158 19.32 15.59 13.43
C SER A 158 18.30 16.74 13.53
N PRO A 159 18.68 17.94 14.00
CA PRO A 159 17.78 19.09 14.00
C PRO A 159 17.23 19.44 12.61
N GLU A 160 18.03 19.24 11.56
CA GLU A 160 17.63 19.46 10.17
C GLU A 160 16.56 18.44 9.73
N ASP A 161 16.80 17.15 9.96
CA ASP A 161 15.86 16.11 9.57
C ASP A 161 14.58 16.15 10.41
N ALA A 162 14.65 16.58 11.67
CA ALA A 162 13.48 16.83 12.50
C ALA A 162 12.62 17.97 11.93
N ALA A 163 13.23 19.01 11.35
CA ALA A 163 12.50 20.06 10.65
C ALA A 163 11.84 19.56 9.36
N VAL A 164 12.52 18.70 8.60
CA VAL A 164 11.95 18.02 7.42
C VAL A 164 10.76 17.14 7.82
N LEU A 165 10.90 16.36 8.88
CA LEU A 165 9.83 15.53 9.45
C LEU A 165 8.61 16.37 9.83
N ASN A 166 8.79 17.38 10.68
CA ASN A 166 7.68 18.20 11.16
C ASN A 166 6.96 18.90 9.99
N LYS A 167 7.70 19.48 9.04
CA LYS A 167 7.11 20.09 7.84
C LYS A 167 6.30 19.09 7.01
N GLY A 168 6.82 17.88 6.80
CA GLY A 168 6.16 16.86 6.01
C GLY A 168 4.91 16.27 6.69
N LEU A 169 4.92 16.19 8.02
CA LEU A 169 3.77 15.83 8.84
C LEU A 169 2.69 16.93 8.82
N ASP A 170 3.09 18.19 8.98
CA ASP A 170 2.20 19.35 8.95
C ASP A 170 1.48 19.47 7.59
N ALA A 171 2.21 19.26 6.48
CA ALA A 171 1.63 19.25 5.13
C ALA A 171 0.55 18.18 4.93
N ARG A 172 0.59 17.11 5.74
CA ARG A 172 -0.40 16.01 5.73
C ARG A 172 -1.41 16.11 6.86
N GLY A 173 -1.36 17.17 7.67
CA GLY A 173 -2.24 17.35 8.83
C GLY A 173 -2.03 16.32 9.94
N ILE A 174 -0.85 15.69 10.03
CA ILE A 174 -0.54 14.68 11.04
C ILE A 174 0.16 15.38 12.23
N PRO A 175 -0.43 15.43 13.42
CA PRO A 175 0.23 16.05 14.57
C PRO A 175 1.45 15.21 15.02
N PRO A 176 2.65 15.78 15.20
CA PRO A 176 3.85 15.00 15.56
C PRO A 176 3.69 14.12 16.81
N ALA A 177 2.88 14.56 17.78
CA ALA A 177 2.60 13.80 19.00
C ALA A 177 1.87 12.46 18.75
N THR A 178 1.07 12.33 17.69
CA THR A 178 0.31 11.09 17.40
C THR A 178 1.20 10.00 16.81
N VAL A 179 2.32 10.37 16.18
CA VAL A 179 3.25 9.45 15.52
C VAL A 179 4.60 9.36 16.24
N ALA A 180 4.80 10.12 17.34
CA ALA A 180 6.10 10.23 18.02
C ALA A 180 6.73 8.89 18.43
N ARG A 181 5.89 7.89 18.72
CA ARG A 181 6.31 6.53 19.13
C ARG A 181 6.28 5.52 17.99
N MET A 182 5.80 5.87 16.80
CA MET A 182 5.81 4.96 15.66
C MET A 182 7.25 4.68 15.23
N LYS A 183 7.52 3.44 14.82
CA LYS A 183 8.77 3.10 14.17
C LYS A 183 8.86 3.83 12.82
N PRO A 184 10.06 4.21 12.36
CA PRO A 184 10.19 5.10 11.20
C PRO A 184 9.61 4.49 9.93
N TRP A 185 9.74 3.17 9.74
CA TRP A 185 9.22 2.46 8.56
C TRP A 185 7.69 2.49 8.46
N ILE A 186 6.96 2.50 9.58
CA ILE A 186 5.51 2.67 9.61
C ILE A 186 5.15 4.04 9.04
N LEU A 187 5.86 5.06 9.53
CA LEU A 187 5.62 6.41 9.07
C LEU A 187 6.01 6.57 7.59
N SER A 188 7.12 5.97 7.15
CA SER A 188 7.51 5.92 5.73
C SER A 188 6.41 5.34 4.86
N ALA A 189 5.84 4.20 5.27
CA ALA A 189 4.73 3.57 4.55
C ALA A 189 3.50 4.49 4.49
N MET A 190 3.17 5.19 5.58
CA MET A 190 2.06 6.14 5.62
C MET A 190 2.29 7.37 4.72
N VAL A 191 3.50 7.94 4.71
CA VAL A 191 3.78 9.18 3.96
C VAL A 191 4.12 8.94 2.48
N ALA A 192 4.48 7.71 2.12
CA ALA A 192 4.72 7.27 0.75
C ALA A 192 3.44 7.13 -0.08
N LEU A 193 2.29 6.90 0.57
CA LEU A 193 1.01 6.79 -0.12
C LEU A 193 0.49 8.18 -0.55
N PRO A 194 0.06 8.32 -1.82
CA PRO A 194 -0.63 9.53 -2.27
C PRO A 194 -1.89 9.80 -1.44
N ALA A 195 -2.23 11.08 -1.24
CA ALA A 195 -3.42 11.46 -0.48
C ALA A 195 -4.72 10.85 -1.03
N CYS A 196 -4.80 10.65 -2.34
CA CYS A 196 -5.95 10.00 -2.96
C CYS A 196 -6.06 8.50 -2.60
N GLU A 197 -4.93 7.80 -2.46
CA GLU A 197 -4.89 6.39 -2.10
C GLU A 197 -5.33 6.22 -0.64
N VAL A 198 -4.84 7.09 0.24
CA VAL A 198 -5.31 7.18 1.63
C VAL A 198 -6.82 7.43 1.68
N ALA A 199 -7.34 8.36 0.86
CA ALA A 199 -8.77 8.67 0.82
C ALA A 199 -9.62 7.49 0.32
N ARG A 200 -9.16 6.76 -0.71
CA ARG A 200 -9.84 5.57 -1.25
C ARG A 200 -9.87 4.43 -0.23
N GLN A 201 -8.74 4.14 0.42
CA GLN A 201 -8.66 3.13 1.46
C GLN A 201 -9.55 3.50 2.66
N ALA A 202 -9.58 4.77 3.08
CA ALA A 202 -10.47 5.25 4.13
C ALA A 202 -11.96 5.14 3.75
N ALA A 203 -12.29 5.27 2.45
CA ALA A 203 -13.63 5.03 1.92
C ALA A 203 -13.97 3.53 1.77
N GLY A 204 -13.03 2.63 2.10
CA GLY A 204 -13.23 1.18 2.09
C GLY A 204 -12.91 0.50 0.76
N ALA A 205 -12.23 1.18 -0.18
CA ALA A 205 -11.74 0.53 -1.38
C ALA A 205 -10.63 -0.49 -1.02
N PRO A 206 -10.76 -1.77 -1.42
CA PRO A 206 -9.72 -2.76 -1.17
C PRO A 206 -8.57 -2.62 -2.16
N VAL A 207 -7.34 -2.85 -1.70
CA VAL A 207 -6.19 -3.08 -2.60
C VAL A 207 -6.38 -4.41 -3.33
N LEU A 208 -5.67 -4.62 -4.45
CA LEU A 208 -5.87 -5.78 -5.31
C LEU A 208 -5.82 -7.12 -4.57
N ASP A 209 -4.86 -7.33 -3.68
CA ASP A 209 -4.69 -8.58 -2.92
C ASP A 209 -5.93 -8.91 -2.07
N VAL A 210 -6.43 -7.90 -1.36
CA VAL A 210 -7.66 -8.00 -0.54
C VAL A 210 -8.85 -8.29 -1.44
N LYS A 211 -8.96 -7.56 -2.55
CA LYS A 211 -10.04 -7.73 -3.51
C LYS A 211 -10.09 -9.16 -4.06
N LEU A 212 -8.96 -9.71 -4.48
CA LEU A 212 -8.87 -11.09 -4.97
C LEU A 212 -9.27 -12.09 -3.88
N ALA A 213 -8.82 -11.89 -2.64
CA ALA A 213 -9.18 -12.75 -1.53
C ALA A 213 -10.68 -12.72 -1.20
N GLU A 214 -11.27 -11.53 -1.19
CA GLU A 214 -12.70 -11.30 -0.92
C GLU A 214 -13.58 -11.90 -2.03
N ASP A 215 -13.25 -11.65 -3.29
CA ASP A 215 -13.95 -12.18 -4.46
C ASP A 215 -13.90 -13.72 -4.48
N ALA A 216 -12.75 -14.31 -4.11
CA ALA A 216 -12.56 -15.75 -4.05
C ALA A 216 -13.48 -16.39 -3.02
N LYS A 217 -13.51 -15.81 -1.81
CA LYS A 217 -14.39 -16.24 -0.73
C LYS A 217 -15.87 -16.10 -1.10
N ALA A 218 -16.24 -14.98 -1.73
CA ALA A 218 -17.60 -14.76 -2.22
C ALA A 218 -18.01 -15.77 -3.31
N SER A 219 -17.05 -16.24 -4.10
CA SER A 219 -17.25 -17.24 -5.16
C SER A 219 -17.10 -18.69 -4.68
N GLY A 220 -16.90 -18.92 -3.39
CA GLY A 220 -16.74 -20.26 -2.81
C GLY A 220 -15.43 -20.97 -3.16
N LYS A 221 -14.42 -20.23 -3.66
CA LYS A 221 -13.07 -20.76 -3.92
C LYS A 221 -12.30 -20.92 -2.61
N ALA A 222 -11.37 -21.87 -2.56
CA ALA A 222 -10.44 -21.97 -1.43
C ALA A 222 -9.48 -20.77 -1.44
N VAL A 223 -9.16 -20.23 -0.25
CA VAL A 223 -8.18 -19.15 -0.10
C VAL A 223 -7.10 -19.60 0.88
N GLU A 224 -5.86 -19.60 0.41
CA GLU A 224 -4.70 -20.08 1.16
C GLU A 224 -3.68 -18.94 1.33
N GLY A 225 -2.94 -18.94 2.44
CA GLY A 225 -1.93 -17.92 2.77
C GLY A 225 -0.53 -18.51 2.77
N LEU A 226 0.45 -17.75 2.31
CA LEU A 226 1.87 -18.14 2.30
C LEU A 226 2.62 -17.70 3.55
N GLU A 227 2.15 -16.66 4.22
CA GLU A 227 2.80 -16.00 5.34
C GLU A 227 1.75 -15.47 6.33
N THR A 228 2.23 -15.09 7.52
CA THR A 228 1.43 -14.31 8.48
C THR A 228 1.81 -12.83 8.41
N VAL A 229 0.90 -11.95 8.80
CA VAL A 229 1.19 -10.52 8.98
C VAL A 229 2.35 -10.35 9.97
N ALA A 230 2.39 -11.15 11.04
CA ALA A 230 3.48 -11.10 12.01
C ALA A 230 4.86 -11.39 11.37
N ASP A 231 4.96 -12.36 10.47
CA ASP A 231 6.22 -12.67 9.79
C ASP A 231 6.68 -11.52 8.89
N GLN A 232 5.76 -10.91 8.14
CA GLN A 232 6.05 -9.74 7.32
C GLN A 232 6.51 -8.54 8.15
N LEU A 233 5.85 -8.30 9.30
CA LEU A 233 6.21 -7.24 10.24
C LEU A 233 7.57 -7.48 10.89
N ARG A 234 7.88 -8.72 11.27
CA ARG A 234 9.20 -9.09 11.80
C ARG A 234 10.30 -8.90 10.76
N ALA A 235 10.06 -9.30 9.52
CA ALA A 235 11.01 -9.10 8.42
C ALA A 235 11.33 -7.60 8.24
N MET A 236 10.31 -6.74 8.14
CA MET A 236 10.50 -5.30 8.05
C MET A 236 11.22 -4.76 9.30
N ALA A 237 10.74 -5.08 10.50
CA ALA A 237 11.32 -4.59 11.76
C ALA A 237 12.76 -5.06 12.01
N SER A 238 13.22 -6.13 11.35
CA SER A 238 14.59 -6.66 11.46
C SER A 238 15.62 -5.81 10.72
N LEU A 239 15.18 -4.99 9.76
CA LEU A 239 16.08 -4.09 9.04
C LEU A 239 16.68 -3.04 9.99
N PRO A 240 17.93 -2.58 9.73
CA PRO A 240 18.60 -1.63 10.60
C PRO A 240 17.78 -0.36 10.83
N LEU A 241 17.72 0.12 12.08
CA LEU A 241 16.99 1.34 12.40
C LEU A 241 17.50 2.54 11.58
N ALA A 242 18.81 2.64 11.34
CA ALA A 242 19.40 3.68 10.51
C ALA A 242 18.84 3.67 9.07
N PHE A 243 18.62 2.49 8.49
CA PHE A 243 17.98 2.33 7.18
C PHE A 243 16.55 2.86 7.19
N HIS A 244 15.75 2.50 8.21
CA HIS A 244 14.38 3.02 8.35
C HIS A 244 14.34 4.54 8.54
N MET A 245 15.24 5.10 9.34
CA MET A 245 15.33 6.54 9.56
C MET A 245 15.63 7.28 8.26
N LYS A 246 16.60 6.80 7.49
CA LYS A 246 16.93 7.38 6.19
C LYS A 246 15.77 7.26 5.20
N GLY A 247 15.16 6.08 5.09
CA GLY A 247 14.00 5.89 4.21
C GLY A 247 12.85 6.84 4.53
N LEU A 248 12.60 7.12 5.82
CA LEU A 248 11.62 8.14 6.23
C LEU A 248 12.00 9.54 5.73
N VAL A 249 13.24 9.96 6.00
CA VAL A 249 13.74 11.29 5.58
C VAL A 249 13.70 11.44 4.07
N ASP A 250 14.14 10.44 3.31
CA ASP A 250 14.15 10.46 1.85
C ASP A 250 12.73 10.54 1.28
N THR A 251 11.80 9.74 1.83
CA THR A 251 10.38 9.78 1.42
C THR A 251 9.76 11.15 1.66
N LEU A 252 10.11 11.81 2.77
CA LEU A 252 9.64 13.16 3.08
C LEU A 252 10.27 14.22 2.18
N LYS A 253 11.55 14.07 1.81
CA LYS A 253 12.27 14.95 0.87
C LYS A 253 11.72 14.88 -0.55
N LEU A 254 11.11 13.76 -0.95
CA LEU A 254 10.41 13.67 -2.23
C LEU A 254 9.27 14.69 -2.34
N GLY A 255 8.59 15.01 -1.23
CA GLY A 255 7.45 15.92 -1.25
C GLY A 255 6.41 15.51 -2.30
N ASP A 256 6.09 16.42 -3.21
CA ASP A 256 5.12 16.18 -4.29
C ASP A 256 5.59 15.11 -5.30
N LYS A 257 6.90 14.88 -5.43
CA LYS A 257 7.46 13.82 -6.31
C LYS A 257 7.09 12.41 -5.85
N ALA A 258 6.64 12.23 -4.61
CA ALA A 258 6.13 10.94 -4.16
C ALA A 258 4.90 10.51 -4.98
N ASN A 259 4.04 11.45 -5.37
CA ASN A 259 2.89 11.18 -6.24
C ASN A 259 3.34 10.76 -7.64
N ASP A 260 4.33 11.47 -8.20
CA ASP A 260 4.92 11.15 -9.50
C ASP A 260 5.59 9.76 -9.50
N LEU A 261 6.28 9.41 -8.42
CA LEU A 261 6.88 8.09 -8.26
C LEU A 261 5.81 6.99 -8.24
N ASN A 262 4.74 7.16 -7.46
CA ASN A 262 3.63 6.20 -7.43
C ASN A 262 2.95 6.07 -8.81
N GLU A 263 2.71 7.19 -9.50
CA GLU A 263 2.16 7.17 -10.87
C GLU A 263 3.06 6.42 -11.84
N THR A 264 4.38 6.67 -11.78
CA THR A 264 5.38 5.97 -12.60
C THR A 264 5.35 4.46 -12.33
N MET A 265 5.26 4.06 -11.06
CA MET A 265 5.16 2.63 -10.70
C MET A 265 3.87 1.99 -11.22
N ILE A 266 2.73 2.69 -11.16
CA ILE A 266 1.47 2.19 -11.73
C ILE A 266 1.59 2.04 -13.26
N VAL A 267 2.15 3.03 -13.95
CA VAL A 267 2.34 2.97 -15.41
C VAL A 267 3.25 1.81 -15.81
N LEU A 268 4.36 1.62 -15.10
CA LEU A 268 5.27 0.48 -15.31
C LEU A 268 4.60 -0.86 -15.02
N TYR A 269 3.83 -0.95 -13.92
CA TYR A 269 3.06 -2.14 -13.57
C TYR A 269 2.06 -2.49 -14.67
N GLN A 270 1.30 -1.53 -15.20
CA GLN A 270 0.36 -1.76 -16.30
C GLN A 270 1.02 -2.27 -17.58
N ARG A 271 2.28 -1.88 -17.83
CA ARG A 271 3.10 -2.38 -18.95
C ARG A 271 3.79 -3.71 -18.64
N GLY A 272 3.67 -4.19 -17.41
CA GLY A 272 4.37 -5.37 -16.90
C GLY A 272 5.88 -5.16 -16.73
N GLU A 273 6.38 -3.93 -16.73
CA GLU A 273 7.81 -3.58 -16.71
C GLU A 273 8.37 -3.49 -15.28
N ILE A 274 8.04 -4.48 -14.45
CA ILE A 274 8.34 -4.52 -13.01
C ILE A 274 9.85 -4.60 -12.71
N GLY A 275 10.66 -5.07 -13.66
CA GLY A 275 12.13 -5.03 -13.57
C GLY A 275 12.72 -3.61 -13.54
N MET A 276 11.93 -2.58 -13.90
CA MET A 276 12.36 -1.19 -13.85
C MET A 276 12.27 -0.57 -12.45
N PHE A 277 11.58 -1.19 -11.48
CA PHE A 277 11.35 -0.58 -10.16
C PHE A 277 12.67 -0.30 -9.42
N TRP A 278 13.57 -1.28 -9.33
CA TRP A 278 14.84 -1.11 -8.63
C TRP A 278 15.78 -0.07 -9.30
N PRO A 279 16.03 -0.12 -10.61
CA PRO A 279 16.80 0.93 -11.29
C PRO A 279 16.15 2.31 -11.18
N LEU A 280 14.82 2.40 -11.25
CA LEU A 280 14.09 3.66 -11.04
C LEU A 280 14.36 4.22 -9.64
N PHE A 281 14.16 3.43 -8.59
CA PHE A 281 14.39 3.87 -7.20
C PHE A 281 15.81 4.38 -6.98
N ARG A 282 16.82 3.66 -7.48
CA ARG A 282 18.22 4.11 -7.37
C ARG A 282 18.49 5.42 -8.10
N THR A 283 17.74 5.71 -9.16
CA THR A 283 17.94 6.92 -9.98
C THR A 283 17.20 8.14 -9.43
N VAL A 284 15.98 7.94 -8.89
CA VAL A 284 15.08 9.06 -8.51
C VAL A 284 15.09 9.36 -7.02
N LEU A 285 15.54 8.43 -6.18
CA LEU A 285 15.70 8.66 -4.75
C LEU A 285 17.05 9.36 -4.48
N PRO A 286 17.14 10.27 -3.50
CA PRO A 286 18.37 11.01 -3.24
C PRO A 286 19.53 10.07 -2.86
N GLU A 287 20.59 10.06 -3.67
CA GLU A 287 21.75 9.18 -3.44
C GLU A 287 22.62 9.63 -2.25
N SER A 288 22.98 8.67 -1.39
CA SER A 288 24.17 8.69 -0.54
C SER A 288 24.98 7.39 -0.73
N ALA A 289 26.26 7.40 -0.33
CA ALA A 289 27.16 6.25 -0.52
C ALA A 289 26.69 4.97 0.18
N ASP A 290 25.88 5.08 1.22
CA ASP A 290 25.36 3.95 2.01
C ASP A 290 24.07 3.32 1.43
N ASP A 291 23.53 3.90 0.35
CA ASP A 291 22.18 3.58 -0.15
C ASP A 291 22.12 2.23 -0.86
N ALA A 292 23.19 1.88 -1.58
CA ALA A 292 23.28 0.60 -2.27
C ALA A 292 23.22 -0.57 -1.28
N ALA A 293 23.89 -0.46 -0.13
CA ALA A 293 23.86 -1.48 0.91
C ALA A 293 22.49 -1.56 1.58
N GLY A 294 21.84 -0.42 1.81
CA GLY A 294 20.47 -0.35 2.34
C GLY A 294 19.45 -1.02 1.42
N TYR A 295 19.44 -0.67 0.13
CA TYR A 295 18.53 -1.28 -0.84
C TYR A 295 18.78 -2.78 -1.00
N ALA A 296 20.03 -3.22 -1.04
CA ALA A 296 20.35 -4.64 -1.10
C ALA A 296 19.87 -5.40 0.15
N ALA A 297 20.04 -4.83 1.34
CA ALA A 297 19.54 -5.43 2.58
C ALA A 297 18.01 -5.50 2.60
N PHE A 298 17.34 -4.46 2.10
CA PHE A 298 15.88 -4.46 1.95
C PHE A 298 15.43 -5.52 0.95
N GLU A 299 16.03 -5.58 -0.24
CA GLU A 299 15.71 -6.58 -1.26
C GLU A 299 15.92 -8.00 -0.72
N GLU A 300 17.05 -8.25 -0.06
CA GLU A 300 17.34 -9.56 0.54
C GLU A 300 16.27 -9.95 1.57
N THR A 301 15.91 -9.02 2.46
CA THR A 301 15.01 -9.29 3.59
C THR A 301 13.54 -9.37 3.17
N MET A 302 13.08 -8.39 2.39
CA MET A 302 11.68 -8.21 2.04
C MET A 302 11.26 -8.96 0.79
N ILE A 303 12.21 -9.35 -0.08
CA ILE A 303 11.93 -10.06 -1.33
C ILE A 303 12.58 -11.44 -1.30
N THR A 304 13.91 -11.52 -1.35
CA THR A 304 14.63 -12.79 -1.56
C THR A 304 14.42 -13.83 -0.47
N SER A 305 14.46 -13.43 0.80
CA SER A 305 14.27 -14.35 1.92
C SER A 305 12.81 -14.81 2.01
N ARG A 306 11.87 -13.90 1.77
CA ARG A 306 10.44 -14.20 1.72
C ARG A 306 10.07 -15.10 0.54
N ASN A 307 10.69 -14.92 -0.64
CA ASN A 307 10.49 -15.79 -1.81
C ASN A 307 10.74 -17.26 -1.49
N LYS A 308 11.79 -17.56 -0.69
CA LYS A 308 12.09 -18.94 -0.29
C LYS A 308 10.97 -19.55 0.56
N VAL A 309 10.44 -18.78 1.51
CA VAL A 309 9.31 -19.19 2.36
C VAL A 309 8.04 -19.35 1.52
N MET A 310 7.73 -18.37 0.67
CA MET A 310 6.58 -18.42 -0.22
C MET A 310 6.62 -19.62 -1.18
N ALA A 311 7.78 -19.92 -1.78
CA ALA A 311 7.92 -21.06 -2.68
C ALA A 311 7.73 -22.40 -1.96
N ASP A 312 8.27 -22.54 -0.75
CA ASP A 312 8.10 -23.74 0.08
C ASP A 312 6.63 -23.93 0.50
N HIS A 313 5.99 -22.89 1.02
CA HIS A 313 4.60 -22.94 1.45
C HIS A 313 3.61 -23.07 0.30
N ALA A 314 3.96 -22.59 -0.91
CA ALA A 314 3.15 -22.77 -2.10
C ALA A 314 3.17 -24.22 -2.62
N ALA A 315 4.23 -24.99 -2.36
CA ALA A 315 4.42 -26.34 -2.90
C ALA A 315 3.22 -27.28 -2.72
N PRO A 316 2.65 -27.46 -1.51
CA PRO A 316 1.47 -28.33 -1.33
C PRO A 316 0.23 -27.85 -2.09
N PHE A 317 0.06 -26.52 -2.24
CA PHE A 317 -1.09 -25.97 -2.95
C PHE A 317 -0.94 -26.12 -4.46
N LEU A 318 0.26 -25.87 -4.98
CA LEU A 318 0.56 -26.01 -6.41
C LEU A 318 0.52 -27.48 -6.85
N ALA A 319 0.92 -28.42 -6.00
CA ALA A 319 0.81 -29.87 -6.26
C ALA A 319 -0.65 -30.35 -6.40
N ARG A 320 -1.64 -29.64 -5.83
CA ARG A 320 -3.07 -29.89 -6.09
C ARG A 320 -3.49 -29.43 -7.50
N GLY A 321 -2.73 -28.52 -8.10
CA GLY A 321 -3.00 -27.91 -9.39
C GLY A 321 -4.16 -26.91 -9.37
N ASN A 322 -4.38 -26.26 -10.52
CA ASN A 322 -5.48 -25.31 -10.74
C ASN A 322 -5.55 -24.16 -9.71
N ALA A 323 -4.40 -23.66 -9.29
CA ALA A 323 -4.30 -22.53 -8.36
C ALA A 323 -4.01 -21.22 -9.10
N PHE A 324 -4.47 -20.11 -8.55
CA PHE A 324 -4.03 -18.76 -8.92
C PHE A 324 -3.34 -18.13 -7.71
N MET A 325 -2.02 -18.00 -7.80
CA MET A 325 -1.16 -17.43 -6.77
C MET A 325 -0.92 -15.96 -7.06
N ALA A 326 -1.33 -15.10 -6.15
CA ALA A 326 -1.21 -13.65 -6.22
C ALA A 326 -0.28 -13.15 -5.11
N VAL A 327 0.85 -12.57 -5.51
CA VAL A 327 1.88 -12.04 -4.60
C VAL A 327 2.45 -10.76 -5.19
N GLY A 328 3.03 -9.89 -4.36
CA GLY A 328 3.57 -8.61 -4.80
C GLY A 328 4.51 -8.78 -6.00
N ALA A 329 4.35 -7.93 -7.02
CA ALA A 329 5.02 -8.11 -8.31
C ALA A 329 6.56 -8.11 -8.19
N MET A 330 7.11 -7.44 -7.18
CA MET A 330 8.55 -7.44 -6.90
C MET A 330 9.10 -8.82 -6.49
N HIS A 331 8.25 -9.78 -6.12
CA HIS A 331 8.65 -11.15 -5.84
C HIS A 331 8.92 -12.00 -7.10
N LEU A 332 8.47 -11.55 -8.28
CA LEU A 332 8.57 -12.32 -9.53
C LEU A 332 9.96 -12.26 -10.21
N PRO A 333 10.57 -11.07 -10.42
CA PRO A 333 11.74 -10.93 -11.28
C PRO A 333 13.04 -11.33 -10.57
N GLY A 334 14.09 -11.52 -11.37
CA GLY A 334 15.45 -11.76 -10.90
C GLY A 334 15.81 -13.26 -10.77
N PRO A 335 17.10 -13.56 -10.58
CA PRO A 335 17.60 -14.94 -10.43
C PRO A 335 17.10 -15.64 -9.15
N GLN A 336 16.59 -14.86 -8.20
CA GLN A 336 16.02 -15.30 -6.92
C GLN A 336 14.53 -14.91 -6.81
N GLY A 337 13.92 -14.58 -7.95
CA GLY A 337 12.48 -14.35 -8.06
C GLY A 337 11.71 -15.67 -8.11
N LEU A 338 10.44 -15.63 -7.74
CA LEU A 338 9.55 -16.79 -7.71
C LEU A 338 9.44 -17.50 -9.06
N VAL A 339 9.56 -16.77 -10.18
CA VAL A 339 9.56 -17.38 -11.52
C VAL A 339 10.72 -18.37 -11.67
N GLU A 340 11.93 -17.99 -11.23
CA GLU A 340 13.09 -18.87 -11.25
C GLU A 340 13.00 -19.96 -10.18
N ASP A 341 12.48 -19.64 -9.00
CA ASP A 341 12.37 -20.63 -7.94
C ASP A 341 11.38 -21.75 -8.29
N PHE A 342 10.27 -21.43 -8.98
CA PHE A 342 9.37 -22.47 -9.50
C PHE A 342 9.97 -23.26 -10.66
N ARG A 343 10.81 -22.66 -11.52
CA ARG A 343 11.58 -23.40 -12.53
C ARG A 343 12.52 -24.40 -11.85
N LYS A 344 13.28 -23.97 -10.84
CA LYS A 344 14.16 -24.84 -10.03
C LYS A 344 13.39 -25.93 -9.31
N ALA A 345 12.16 -25.65 -8.89
CA ALA A 345 11.27 -26.63 -8.26
C ALA A 345 10.70 -27.66 -9.26
N GLY A 346 10.96 -27.53 -10.56
CA GLY A 346 10.55 -28.50 -11.59
C GLY A 346 9.27 -28.15 -12.35
N TYR A 347 8.77 -26.91 -12.26
CA TYR A 347 7.69 -26.44 -13.13
C TYR A 347 8.24 -25.92 -14.46
N SER A 348 7.51 -26.15 -15.55
CA SER A 348 7.63 -25.31 -16.75
C SER A 348 6.92 -23.99 -16.46
N VAL A 349 7.65 -22.88 -16.53
CA VAL A 349 7.12 -21.55 -16.22
C VAL A 349 7.22 -20.64 -17.43
N THR A 350 6.06 -20.26 -17.98
CA THR A 350 5.95 -19.45 -19.21
C THR A 350 5.16 -18.17 -18.95
N ALA A 351 5.60 -17.06 -19.52
CA ALA A 351 4.85 -15.81 -19.45
C ALA A 351 3.54 -15.93 -20.24
N VAL A 352 2.50 -15.25 -19.76
CA VAL A 352 1.20 -15.15 -20.42
C VAL A 352 0.89 -13.68 -20.66
N ASP A 353 0.59 -13.35 -21.91
CA ASP A 353 0.25 -11.98 -22.36
C ASP A 353 -1.23 -11.64 -22.16
#